data_AF-A0A9W4WHD0-F1
#
_entry.id   AF-A0A9W4WHD0-F1
#
_cell.length_a   1.000
_cell.length_b   1.000
_cell.length_c   1.000
_cell.angle_alpha   90.00
_cell.angle_beta   90.00
_cell.angle_gamma   90.00
#
_symmetry.space_group_name_H-M   'P 1'
#
loop_
_entity.id
_entity.type
_entity.pdbx_description
1 polymer ?
#
loop_
_entity_poly.entity_id
_entity_poly.type
_entity_poly.pdbx_seq_one_letter_code
_entity_poly.pdbx_strand_id
1 'polypeptide(L)'
;MQFSAIILSAAALLATGTHAWTKDANGVWVANNTYYTIRGSTVHEACTTMNTESVHNNGAFCAYWTNGVGGQFKGKCKHTGNSVLCV
;
A
#
# COMPACT_ATOMS: atom_id res chain seq x y z
N MET A 1 43.42 -6.58 18.17
CA MET A 1 42.06 -7.03 18.56
C MET A 1 41.06 -6.08 17.95
N GLN A 2 40.07 -6.67 17.26
CA GLN A 2 38.73 -6.19 16.89
C GLN A 2 38.52 -4.97 15.99
N PHE A 3 37.71 -5.25 14.97
CA PHE A 3 37.13 -4.43 13.92
C PHE A 3 35.99 -3.56 14.46
N SER A 4 35.79 -2.37 13.88
CA SER A 4 34.48 -1.72 13.87
C SER A 4 34.14 -1.26 12.46
N ALA A 5 33.02 -1.80 11.98
CA ALA A 5 32.58 -1.80 10.60
C ALA A 5 32.02 -0.44 10.14
N ILE A 6 32.18 -0.20 8.84
CA ILE A 6 31.53 0.83 8.03
C ILE A 6 30.03 0.48 7.91
N ILE A 7 29.11 1.42 8.15
CA ILE A 7 27.79 1.35 7.49
C ILE A 7 27.43 2.74 6.97
N LEU A 8 27.40 2.84 5.63
CA LEU A 8 26.88 3.95 4.84
C LEU A 8 25.37 4.11 5.08
N SER A 9 24.93 5.29 5.51
CA SER A 9 23.51 5.66 5.49
C SER A 9 23.16 6.34 4.16
N ALA A 10 23.29 5.61 3.07
CA ALA A 10 22.76 6.01 1.77
C ALA A 10 21.38 5.38 1.58
N ALA A 11 20.31 6.02 2.06
CA ALA A 11 18.94 5.65 1.68
C ALA A 11 17.93 6.74 2.09
N ALA A 12 17.75 7.75 1.26
CA ALA A 12 16.50 8.53 1.23
C ALA A 12 16.24 9.19 -0.14
N LEU A 13 16.87 8.69 -1.20
CA LEU A 13 16.58 9.10 -2.57
C LEU A 13 15.74 7.99 -3.22
N LEU A 14 14.59 8.40 -3.77
CA LEU A 14 13.68 7.64 -4.64
C LEU A 14 12.58 6.83 -3.94
N ALA A 15 11.52 7.52 -3.50
CA ALA A 15 10.23 6.89 -3.20
C ALA A 15 9.10 7.48 -4.07
N THR A 16 9.36 7.75 -5.35
CA THR A 16 8.28 7.86 -6.34
C THR A 16 7.79 6.44 -6.64
N GLY A 17 6.90 5.92 -5.78
CA GLY A 17 6.28 4.61 -5.97
C GLY A 17 6.20 3.70 -4.74
N THR A 18 6.56 4.17 -3.54
CA THR A 18 6.36 3.35 -2.33
C THR A 18 4.88 3.33 -1.97
N HIS A 19 4.22 2.21 -2.24
CA HIS A 19 2.93 1.88 -1.64
C HIS A 19 3.16 1.79 -0.12
N ALA A 20 2.76 2.82 0.63
CA ALA A 20 2.97 2.91 2.07
C ALA A 20 1.91 2.08 2.81
N TRP A 21 2.29 0.85 3.17
CA TRP A 21 1.46 -0.04 3.96
C TRP A 21 1.94 -0.11 5.41
N THR A 22 0.99 -0.03 6.33
CA THR A 22 1.25 -0.10 7.77
C THR A 22 0.28 -1.09 8.41
N LYS A 23 0.74 -1.85 9.40
CA LYS A 23 -0.17 -2.70 10.19
C LYS A 23 -0.93 -1.87 11.22
N ASP A 24 -2.23 -2.11 11.34
CA ASP A 24 -3.00 -1.61 12.47
C ASP A 24 -2.63 -2.36 13.77
N ALA A 25 -3.16 -1.89 14.91
CA ALA A 25 -2.93 -2.51 16.21
C ALA A 25 -3.40 -3.98 16.30
N ASN A 26 -4.26 -4.42 15.38
CA ASN A 26 -4.76 -5.80 15.29
C ASN A 26 -3.95 -6.65 14.29
N GLY A 27 -2.87 -6.11 13.72
CA GLY A 27 -2.01 -6.78 12.77
C GLY A 27 -2.53 -6.81 11.32
N VAL A 28 -3.60 -6.10 11.00
CA VAL A 28 -4.17 -5.99 9.65
C VAL A 28 -3.35 -5.01 8.84
N TRP A 29 -2.99 -5.38 7.61
CA TRP A 29 -2.33 -4.49 6.67
C TRP A 29 -3.30 -3.43 6.14
N VAL A 30 -2.93 -2.17 6.31
CA VAL A 30 -3.72 -0.98 5.93
C VAL A 30 -2.87 -0.11 5.00
N ALA A 31 -3.37 0.11 3.79
CA ALA A 31 -2.74 0.94 2.78
C ALA A 31 -3.00 2.44 3.00
N ASN A 32 -2.32 3.31 2.26
CA ASN A 32 -2.69 4.71 2.17
C ASN A 32 -3.96 4.88 1.31
N ASN A 33 -4.70 5.97 1.51
CA ASN A 33 -5.83 6.33 0.66
C ASN A 33 -5.35 7.00 -0.63
N THR A 34 -4.66 6.24 -1.47
CA THR A 34 -4.09 6.73 -2.73
C THR A 34 -4.51 5.82 -3.88
N TYR A 35 -4.56 6.39 -5.08
CA TYR A 35 -4.82 5.68 -6.32
C TYR A 35 -3.58 5.69 -7.20
N TYR A 36 -3.29 4.55 -7.83
CA TYR A 36 -2.19 4.38 -8.76
C TYR A 36 -2.69 3.93 -10.12
N THR A 37 -2.02 4.35 -11.18
CA THR A 37 -2.27 3.83 -12.52
C THR A 37 -1.40 2.60 -12.74
N ILE A 38 -2.02 1.42 -12.77
CA ILE A 38 -1.33 0.14 -12.99
C ILE A 38 -1.85 -0.47 -14.27
N ARG A 39 -0.96 -0.68 -15.25
CA ARG A 39 -1.30 -1.28 -16.57
C ARG A 39 -2.47 -0.58 -17.28
N GLY A 40 -2.59 0.74 -17.09
CA GLY A 40 -3.66 1.56 -17.67
C GLY A 40 -4.95 1.61 -16.85
N SER A 41 -5.07 0.83 -15.77
CA SER A 41 -6.23 0.87 -14.85
C SER A 41 -5.97 1.73 -13.62
N THR A 42 -7.01 2.39 -13.11
CA THR A 42 -6.94 3.18 -11.87
C THR A 42 -7.20 2.27 -10.68
N VAL A 43 -6.15 1.93 -9.94
CA VAL A 43 -6.21 0.97 -8.85
C VAL A 43 -6.02 1.67 -7.52
N HIS A 44 -6.94 1.48 -6.61
CA HIS A 44 -6.79 1.91 -5.23
C HIS A 44 -5.70 1.10 -4.54
N GLU A 45 -4.81 1.77 -3.81
CA GLU A 45 -3.64 1.13 -3.19
C GLU A 45 -4.03 -0.03 -2.28
N ALA A 46 -5.14 0.07 -1.56
CA ALA A 46 -5.65 -1.01 -0.70
C ALA A 46 -5.95 -2.32 -1.45
N CYS A 47 -6.02 -2.26 -2.78
CA CYS A 47 -6.24 -3.37 -3.67
C CYS A 47 -4.98 -3.84 -4.40
N THR A 48 -3.79 -3.44 -3.94
CA THR A 48 -2.52 -4.00 -4.42
C THR A 48 -1.84 -4.82 -3.34
N THR A 49 -0.90 -5.67 -3.73
CA THR A 49 0.01 -6.29 -2.75
C THR A 49 1.11 -5.30 -2.39
N MET A 50 1.42 -5.20 -1.10
CA MET A 50 2.43 -4.29 -0.53
C MET A 50 3.71 -4.21 -1.37
N ASN A 51 4.14 -2.99 -1.69
CA ASN A 51 5.34 -2.70 -2.47
C ASN A 51 5.37 -3.37 -3.86
N THR A 52 4.21 -3.72 -4.43
CA THR A 52 4.11 -4.28 -5.77
C THR A 52 2.95 -3.65 -6.54
N GLU A 53 3.01 -3.78 -7.86
CA GLU A 53 1.89 -3.46 -8.76
C GLU A 53 0.90 -4.64 -8.92
N SER A 54 0.98 -5.65 -8.06
CA SER A 54 0.10 -6.82 -8.14
C SER A 54 -1.28 -6.46 -7.60
N VAL A 55 -2.25 -6.34 -8.49
CA VAL A 55 -3.64 -6.02 -8.14
C VAL A 55 -4.35 -7.26 -7.61
N HIS A 56 -5.03 -7.13 -6.48
CA HIS A 56 -5.83 -8.18 -5.89
C HIS A 56 -7.09 -8.47 -6.71
N ASN A 57 -7.54 -9.73 -6.63
CA ASN A 57 -8.77 -10.17 -7.28
C ASN A 57 -10.01 -9.47 -6.71
N ASN A 58 -11.07 -9.42 -7.51
CA ASN A 58 -12.38 -8.93 -7.08
C ASN A 58 -12.88 -9.70 -5.84
N GLY A 59 -13.33 -8.99 -4.80
CA GLY A 59 -13.77 -9.54 -3.53
C GLY A 59 -12.66 -9.73 -2.48
N ALA A 60 -11.38 -9.53 -2.83
CA ALA A 60 -10.28 -9.58 -1.86
C ALA A 60 -10.45 -8.52 -0.77
N PHE A 61 -10.02 -8.84 0.46
CA PHE A 61 -10.02 -7.88 1.56
C PHE A 61 -9.11 -6.69 1.24
N CYS A 62 -9.58 -5.49 1.56
CA CYS A 62 -8.79 -4.27 1.45
C CYS A 62 -9.03 -3.38 2.67
N ALA A 63 -7.99 -2.63 3.07
CA ALA A 63 -8.09 -1.66 4.12
C ALA A 63 -7.20 -0.46 3.81
N TYR A 64 -7.66 0.74 4.17
CA TYR A 64 -6.88 1.96 4.03
C TYR A 64 -7.16 2.99 5.12
N TRP A 65 -6.19 3.90 5.33
CA TRP A 65 -6.32 5.02 6.25
C TRP A 65 -7.19 6.13 5.66
N THR A 66 -8.31 6.46 6.31
CA THR A 66 -9.19 7.54 5.84
C THR A 66 -8.70 8.92 6.24
N ASN A 67 -7.87 9.01 7.30
CA ASN A 67 -7.30 10.25 7.79
C ASN A 67 -6.01 10.00 8.62
N GLY A 68 -5.29 11.07 8.94
CA GLY A 68 -4.06 11.01 9.74
C GLY A 68 -4.25 10.82 11.25
N VAL A 69 -5.49 10.72 11.75
CA VAL A 69 -5.81 10.49 13.18
C VAL A 69 -6.14 9.02 13.48
N GLY A 70 -5.91 8.12 12.52
CA GLY A 70 -6.09 6.68 12.69
C GLY A 70 -7.44 6.14 12.24
N GLY A 71 -8.24 6.94 11.53
CA GLY A 71 -9.45 6.46 10.86
C GLY A 71 -9.10 5.45 9.79
N GLN A 72 -9.83 4.34 9.74
CA GLN A 72 -9.63 3.26 8.77
C GLN A 72 -10.94 2.91 8.08
N PHE A 73 -10.85 2.60 6.80
CA PHE A 73 -11.89 1.90 6.07
C PHE A 73 -11.44 0.46 5.83
N LYS A 74 -12.36 -0.49 5.98
CA LYS A 74 -12.15 -1.90 5.71
C LYS A 74 -13.28 -2.38 4.81
N GLY A 75 -12.94 -2.99 3.69
CA GLY A 75 -13.90 -3.40 2.67
C GLY A 75 -13.37 -4.51 1.80
N LYS A 76 -13.86 -4.54 0.56
CA LYS A 76 -13.41 -5.48 -0.47
C LYS A 76 -13.06 -4.76 -1.76
N CYS A 77 -12.08 -5.31 -2.47
CA CYS A 77 -11.71 -4.84 -3.79
C CYS A 77 -12.82 -5.11 -4.78
N LYS A 78 -13.25 -4.06 -5.48
CA LYS A 78 -14.25 -4.13 -6.54
C LYS A 78 -13.67 -3.65 -7.85
N HIS A 79 -13.64 -4.55 -8.83
CA HIS A 79 -13.26 -4.23 -10.20
C HIS A 79 -14.48 -3.65 -10.92
N THR A 80 -14.41 -2.38 -11.33
CA THR A 80 -15.50 -1.66 -12.00
C THR A 80 -14.95 -0.92 -13.22
N GLY A 81 -15.26 -1.42 -14.42
CA GLY A 81 -14.72 -0.87 -15.66
C GLY A 81 -13.18 -0.95 -15.68
N ASN A 82 -12.52 0.19 -15.84
CA ASN A 82 -11.07 0.31 -15.84
C ASN A 82 -10.49 0.71 -14.47
N SER A 83 -11.26 0.50 -13.40
CA SER A 83 -10.87 0.89 -12.04
C SER A 83 -11.01 -0.26 -11.06
N VAL A 84 -10.16 -0.27 -10.04
CA VAL A 84 -10.25 -1.18 -8.89
C VAL A 84 -10.34 -0.35 -7.63
N LEU A 85 -11.46 -0.48 -6.92
CA LEU A 85 -11.81 0.35 -5.77
C LEU A 85 -11.87 -0.50 -4.51
N CYS A 86 -11.54 0.05 -3.34
CA CYS A 86 -11.85 -0.56 -2.05
C CYS A 86 -13.20 -0.04 -1.56
N VAL A 87 -14.23 -0.90 -1.50
CA VAL A 87 -15.63 -0.54 -1.18
C VAL A 87 -16.30 -1.52 -0.23
#